data_AF-A0A098GBQ9-F1
#
_entry.id   AF-A0A098GBQ9-F1
#
_cell.length_a   1.000
_cell.length_b   1.000
_cell.length_c   1.000
_cell.angle_alpha   90.00
_cell.angle_beta   90.00
_cell.angle_gamma   90.00
#
_symmetry.space_group_name_H-M   'P 1'
#
loop_
_entity.id
_entity.type
_entity.pdbx_description
1 polymer ?
#
loop_
_entity_poly.entity_id
_entity_poly.type
_entity_poly.pdbx_seq_one_letter_code
_entity_poly.pdbx_strand_id
1 'polypeptide(L)'
;MPNLEYFFTLNEKEIELQYRIIHYYKNHESTFLNGLIRSTDTGSLIKLALLNPEIDEICHLPQFAEYWNNVWRLCGVNPRENAEINGRPIHEYMPIATIPSCFEQIKGYFLYVTYQHLLDKDGNLSKELYPEAETYLTASAQFGCYFSANILCRTGINLLQNRFDEEIVKKILFFAEIAARLYLSPGYFLLANMYQELIKFEGEPILGAFDLRMEAFRAINIAKRLEDYSAPMINNAYQGKTLAAATGGQIKSYSEAEQRLQQLLCLNYDELEISSKKAKAEADLIIDQLHLDEALNSEASVSIAG
;
A
#
# COMPACT_ATOMS: atom_id res chain seq x y z
N MET A 1 7.12 -7.39 -13.19
CA MET A 1 6.24 -6.23 -13.37
C MET A 1 5.48 -6.39 -14.67
N PRO A 2 4.20 -5.98 -14.74
CA PRO A 2 3.48 -5.93 -16.02
C PRO A 2 4.20 -4.98 -16.99
N ASN A 3 4.06 -5.21 -18.31
CA ASN A 3 4.66 -4.34 -19.31
C ASN A 3 3.90 -3.01 -19.36
N LEU A 4 4.48 -1.96 -18.77
CA LEU A 4 3.91 -0.61 -18.71
C LEU A 4 4.22 0.23 -19.97
N GLU A 5 5.13 -0.23 -20.84
CA GLU A 5 5.57 0.51 -22.04
C GLU A 5 4.44 0.75 -23.03
N TYR A 6 3.44 -0.14 -23.05
CA TYR A 6 2.28 -0.01 -23.95
C TYR A 6 1.31 1.10 -23.51
N PHE A 7 1.38 1.55 -22.25
CA PHE A 7 0.39 2.45 -21.65
C PHE A 7 0.91 3.88 -21.48
N PHE A 8 2.23 4.05 -21.36
CA PHE A 8 2.86 5.37 -21.22
C PHE A 8 3.62 5.76 -22.49
N THR A 9 2.87 6.09 -23.54
CA THR A 9 3.48 6.76 -24.70
C THR A 9 3.95 8.16 -24.28
N LEU A 10 5.26 8.38 -24.34
CA LEU A 10 5.85 9.69 -24.06
C LEU A 10 5.49 10.67 -25.18
N ASN A 11 5.05 11.87 -24.79
CA ASN A 11 4.93 12.98 -25.73
C ASN A 11 6.29 13.65 -26.01
N GLU A 12 6.34 14.51 -27.02
CA GLU A 12 7.59 15.18 -27.43
C GLU A 12 8.28 15.93 -26.28
N LYS A 13 7.51 16.57 -25.38
CA LYS A 13 8.06 17.29 -24.23
C LYS A 13 8.64 16.34 -23.19
N GLU A 14 8.00 15.19 -22.97
CA GLU A 14 8.50 14.16 -22.05
C GLU A 14 9.79 13.51 -22.58
N ILE A 15 9.87 13.29 -23.90
CA ILE A 15 11.10 12.82 -24.55
C ILE A 15 12.24 13.84 -24.40
N GLU A 16 11.97 15.13 -24.66
CA GLU A 16 12.97 16.19 -24.47
C GLU A 16 13.42 16.27 -23.00
N LEU A 17 12.48 16.20 -22.06
CA LEU A 17 12.74 16.21 -20.62
C LEU A 17 13.65 15.04 -20.22
N GLN A 18 13.41 13.84 -20.73
CA GLN A 18 14.28 12.68 -20.50
C GLN A 18 15.73 12.97 -20.90
N TYR A 19 15.96 13.53 -22.09
CA TYR A 19 17.31 13.88 -22.54
C TYR A 19 17.97 14.91 -21.61
N ARG A 20 17.22 15.93 -21.18
CA ARG A 20 17.73 16.97 -20.28
C ARG A 20 18.12 16.43 -18.90
N ILE A 21 17.28 15.58 -18.30
CA ILE A 21 17.57 14.96 -17.00
C ILE A 21 18.88 14.16 -17.07
N ILE A 22 18.99 13.28 -18.07
CA ILE A 22 20.17 12.43 -18.26
C ILE A 22 21.42 13.28 -18.55
N HIS A 23 21.30 14.32 -19.38
CA HIS A 23 22.39 15.22 -19.71
C HIS A 23 22.94 15.94 -18.46
N TYR A 24 22.06 16.57 -17.67
CA TYR A 24 22.49 17.29 -16.46
C TYR A 24 23.04 16.36 -15.39
N TYR A 25 22.51 15.13 -15.28
CA TYR A 25 23.07 14.12 -14.39
C TYR A 25 24.49 13.73 -14.78
N LYS A 26 24.73 13.42 -16.07
CA LYS A 26 26.04 13.00 -16.59
C LYS A 26 27.10 14.09 -16.54
N ASN A 27 26.71 15.36 -16.70
CA ASN A 27 27.62 16.49 -16.63
C ASN A 27 27.84 17.01 -15.19
N HIS A 28 27.33 16.31 -14.17
CA HIS A 28 27.42 16.68 -12.75
C HIS A 28 26.90 18.08 -12.43
N GLU A 29 25.92 18.56 -13.21
CA GLU A 29 25.27 19.85 -13.01
C GLU A 29 24.18 19.77 -11.93
N SER A 30 24.59 19.43 -10.70
CA SER A 30 23.68 19.10 -9.59
C SER A 30 22.65 20.19 -9.29
N THR A 31 23.02 21.47 -9.38
CA THR A 31 22.11 22.60 -9.15
C THR A 31 21.03 22.69 -10.24
N PHE A 32 21.42 22.50 -11.51
CA PHE A 32 20.48 22.52 -12.64
C PHE A 32 19.56 21.31 -12.63
N LEU A 33 20.09 20.12 -12.32
CA LEU A 33 19.30 18.91 -12.14
C LEU A 33 18.27 19.08 -11.00
N ASN A 34 18.68 19.65 -9.87
CA ASN A 34 17.77 19.93 -8.76
C ASN A 34 16.65 20.90 -9.14
N GLY A 35 16.99 22.00 -9.80
CA GLY A 35 16.01 22.95 -10.31
C GLY A 35 15.05 22.32 -11.31
N LEU A 36 15.58 21.51 -12.25
CA LEU A 36 14.79 20.82 -13.25
C LEU A 36 13.77 19.88 -12.60
N ILE A 37 14.20 18.94 -11.77
CA ILE A 37 13.30 17.97 -11.10
C ILE A 37 12.21 18.70 -10.30
N ARG A 38 12.57 19.68 -9.46
CA ARG A 38 11.60 20.38 -8.61
C ARG A 38 10.59 21.24 -9.38
N SER A 39 10.96 21.71 -10.57
CA SER A 39 10.11 22.56 -11.43
C SER A 39 9.25 21.77 -12.43
N THR A 40 9.52 20.48 -12.59
CA THR A 40 8.85 19.63 -13.58
C THR A 40 7.55 19.08 -13.02
N ASP A 41 6.56 18.88 -13.90
CA ASP A 41 5.33 18.17 -13.55
C ASP A 41 5.64 16.76 -13.00
N THR A 42 5.12 16.46 -11.80
CA THR A 42 5.34 15.20 -11.10
C THR A 42 4.87 14.00 -11.93
N GLY A 43 3.74 14.14 -12.64
CA GLY A 43 3.21 13.07 -13.48
C GLY A 43 4.16 12.68 -14.61
N SER A 44 4.73 13.67 -15.31
CA SER A 44 5.76 13.42 -16.33
C SER A 44 7.02 12.77 -15.75
N LEU A 45 7.51 13.20 -14.58
CA LEU A 45 8.66 12.57 -13.93
C LEU A 45 8.41 11.11 -13.55
N ILE A 46 7.22 10.81 -13.01
CA ILE A 46 6.82 9.43 -12.67
C ILE A 46 6.77 8.56 -13.91
N LYS A 47 6.13 9.03 -15.00
CA LYS A 47 6.08 8.29 -16.26
C LYS A 47 7.48 7.97 -16.79
N LEU A 48 8.37 8.96 -16.77
CA LEU A 48 9.75 8.77 -17.20
C LEU A 48 10.48 7.75 -16.32
N ALA A 49 10.35 7.83 -15.00
CA ALA A 49 10.96 6.87 -14.08
C ALA A 49 10.40 5.45 -14.25
N LEU A 50 9.10 5.30 -14.52
CA LEU A 50 8.48 3.99 -14.78
C LEU A 50 8.98 3.32 -16.07
N LEU A 51 9.42 4.11 -17.05
CA LEU A 51 9.89 3.62 -18.36
C LEU A 51 11.41 3.57 -18.49
N ASN A 52 12.14 4.33 -17.66
CA ASN A 52 13.58 4.49 -17.78
C ASN A 52 14.27 4.30 -16.42
N PRO A 53 14.94 3.15 -16.21
CA PRO A 53 15.64 2.86 -14.96
C PRO A 53 16.71 3.90 -14.58
N GLU A 54 17.39 4.52 -15.55
CA GLU A 54 18.38 5.58 -15.27
C GLU A 54 17.71 6.82 -14.65
N ILE A 55 16.51 7.18 -15.12
CA ILE A 55 15.74 8.28 -14.53
C ILE A 55 15.18 7.90 -13.16
N ASP A 56 14.72 6.65 -13.00
CA ASP A 56 14.27 6.14 -11.70
C ASP A 56 15.38 6.24 -10.65
N GLU A 57 16.60 5.81 -10.97
CA GLU A 57 17.78 5.93 -10.11
C GLU A 57 18.10 7.40 -9.77
N ILE A 58 18.02 8.30 -10.76
CA ILE A 58 18.24 9.74 -10.55
C ILE A 58 17.20 10.31 -9.56
N CYS A 59 15.93 9.95 -9.71
CA CYS A 59 14.87 10.39 -8.79
C CYS A 59 15.06 9.85 -7.37
N HIS A 60 15.77 8.73 -7.19
CA HIS A 60 16.09 8.17 -5.88
C HIS A 60 17.33 8.77 -5.19
N LEU A 61 18.03 9.73 -5.83
CA LEU A 61 19.19 10.36 -5.22
C LEU A 61 18.82 11.05 -3.89
N PRO A 62 19.66 10.95 -2.84
CA PRO A 62 19.34 11.44 -1.49
C PRO A 62 18.93 12.92 -1.43
N GLN A 63 19.46 13.76 -2.32
CA GLN A 63 19.13 15.18 -2.45
C GLN A 63 17.64 15.46 -2.77
N PHE A 64 16.90 14.46 -3.24
CA PHE A 64 15.47 14.55 -3.54
C PHE A 64 14.57 13.98 -2.45
N ALA A 65 15.12 13.32 -1.43
CA ALA A 65 14.32 12.65 -0.40
C ALA A 65 13.31 13.59 0.29
N GLU A 66 13.76 14.78 0.71
CA GLU A 66 12.89 15.79 1.33
C GLU A 66 11.81 16.30 0.36
N TYR A 67 12.18 16.49 -0.92
CA TYR A 67 11.24 16.92 -1.94
C TYR A 67 10.12 15.89 -2.13
N TRP A 68 10.47 14.61 -2.27
CA TRP A 68 9.48 13.53 -2.40
C TRP A 68 8.64 13.33 -1.15
N ASN A 69 9.21 13.49 0.05
CA ASN A 69 8.44 13.47 1.29
C ASN A 69 7.38 14.57 1.30
N ASN A 70 7.73 15.78 0.84
CA ASN A 70 6.77 16.88 0.74
C ASN A 70 5.70 16.61 -0.32
N VAL A 71 6.07 16.08 -1.49
CA VAL A 71 5.08 15.70 -2.52
C VAL A 71 4.12 14.64 -1.98
N TRP A 72 4.63 13.63 -1.27
CA TRP A 72 3.81 12.56 -0.69
C TRP A 72 2.83 13.06 0.37
N ARG A 73 3.30 13.93 1.27
CA ARG A 73 2.45 14.62 2.27
C ARG A 73 1.24 15.28 1.61
N LEU A 74 1.47 15.98 0.50
CA LEU A 74 0.45 16.70 -0.27
C LEU A 74 -0.55 15.79 -0.98
N CYS A 75 -0.24 14.50 -1.18
CA CYS A 75 -1.18 13.52 -1.73
C CYS A 75 -2.28 13.08 -0.75
N GLY A 76 -2.20 13.49 0.52
CA GLY A 76 -3.24 13.23 1.52
C GLY A 76 -4.58 13.88 1.17
N VAL A 77 -5.67 13.44 1.83
CA VAL A 77 -7.04 13.92 1.54
C VAL A 77 -7.22 15.40 1.86
N ASN A 78 -6.51 15.93 2.85
CA ASN A 78 -6.62 17.32 3.26
C ASN A 78 -5.30 17.83 3.85
N PRO A 79 -4.26 18.05 3.02
CA PRO A 79 -2.98 18.53 3.48
C PRO A 79 -3.10 19.89 4.17
N ARG A 80 -2.10 20.25 4.98
CA ARG A 80 -2.12 21.46 5.83
C ARG A 80 -2.53 22.72 5.07
N GLU A 81 -2.00 22.91 3.87
CA GLU A 81 -2.30 24.05 3.00
C GLU A 81 -3.80 24.14 2.66
N ASN A 82 -4.46 23.00 2.44
CA ASN A 82 -5.89 22.95 2.18
C ASN A 82 -6.71 23.07 3.48
N ALA A 83 -6.24 22.45 4.56
CA ALA A 83 -6.86 22.47 5.87
C ALA A 83 -6.95 23.89 6.46
N GLU A 84 -5.89 24.70 6.29
CA GLU A 84 -5.85 26.10 6.70
C GLU A 84 -6.91 26.95 5.95
N ILE A 85 -7.18 26.63 4.68
CA ILE A 85 -8.17 27.34 3.86
C ILE A 85 -9.60 26.91 4.21
N ASN A 86 -9.83 25.61 4.41
CA ASN A 86 -11.18 25.04 4.53
C ASN A 86 -11.63 24.75 5.97
N GLY A 87 -10.74 24.87 6.96
CA GLY A 87 -10.99 24.64 8.38
C GLY A 87 -11.23 23.17 8.77
N ARG A 88 -10.95 22.21 7.88
CA ARG A 88 -11.11 20.77 8.14
C ARG A 88 -9.83 20.19 8.76
N PRO A 89 -9.90 19.03 9.46
CA PRO A 89 -8.72 18.39 10.05
C PRO A 89 -7.64 18.10 9.02
N ILE A 90 -6.38 18.32 9.38
CA ILE A 90 -5.22 17.98 8.54
C ILE A 90 -5.19 16.48 8.34
N HIS A 91 -5.07 16.07 7.08
CA HIS A 91 -4.80 14.69 6.72
C HIS A 91 -3.80 14.64 5.56
N GLU A 92 -2.59 14.25 5.91
CA GLU A 92 -1.41 14.16 5.08
C GLU A 92 -0.92 12.72 5.07
N TYR A 93 -0.34 12.26 3.96
CA TYR A 93 0.34 10.97 3.99
C TYR A 93 1.71 11.08 4.62
N MET A 94 2.10 10.01 5.32
CA MET A 94 3.35 9.92 6.05
C MET A 94 4.30 8.93 5.34
N PRO A 95 5.62 9.14 5.37
CA PRO A 95 6.58 8.11 5.00
C PRO A 95 6.36 6.84 5.83
N ILE A 96 6.60 5.66 5.25
CA ILE A 96 6.42 4.38 5.95
C ILE A 96 7.73 3.59 5.93
N ALA A 97 8.09 2.94 7.04
CA ALA A 97 9.41 2.33 7.24
C ALA A 97 9.72 1.15 6.29
N THR A 98 8.68 0.52 5.75
CA THR A 98 8.73 -0.65 4.88
C THR A 98 8.94 -0.32 3.41
N ILE A 99 8.84 0.95 3.02
CA ILE A 99 9.06 1.41 1.64
C ILE A 99 10.24 2.39 1.64
N PRO A 100 11.29 2.14 0.85
CA PRO A 100 12.57 2.85 0.96
C PRO A 100 12.50 4.34 0.64
N SER A 101 11.49 4.77 -0.13
CA SER A 101 11.33 6.16 -0.56
C SER A 101 9.87 6.52 -0.74
N CYS A 102 9.51 7.77 -0.41
CA CYS A 102 8.21 8.33 -0.77
C CYS A 102 8.00 8.40 -2.29
N PHE A 103 9.07 8.41 -3.10
CA PHE A 103 8.95 8.36 -4.55
C PHE A 103 8.30 7.06 -5.03
N GLU A 104 8.62 5.91 -4.42
CA GLU A 104 7.94 4.62 -4.72
C GLU A 104 6.45 4.68 -4.39
N GLN A 105 6.09 5.24 -3.23
CA GLN A 105 4.69 5.43 -2.83
C GLN A 105 3.93 6.33 -3.80
N ILE A 106 4.58 7.40 -4.26
CA ILE A 106 4.04 8.33 -5.26
C ILE A 106 3.83 7.61 -6.59
N LYS A 107 4.76 6.77 -7.06
CA LYS A 107 4.59 5.95 -8.28
C LYS A 107 3.35 5.06 -8.17
N GLY A 108 3.20 4.35 -7.04
CA GLY A 108 2.03 3.53 -6.77
C GLY A 108 0.74 4.34 -6.80
N TYR A 109 0.70 5.45 -6.04
CA TYR A 109 -0.49 6.31 -5.98
C TYR A 109 -0.85 6.92 -7.34
N PHE A 110 0.13 7.34 -8.14
CA PHE A 110 -0.09 7.83 -9.50
C PHE A 110 -0.75 6.80 -10.40
N LEU A 111 -0.30 5.54 -10.36
CA LEU A 111 -0.92 4.44 -11.11
C LEU A 111 -2.34 4.15 -10.64
N TYR A 112 -2.59 4.20 -9.32
CA TYR A 112 -3.93 4.09 -8.77
C TYR A 112 -4.87 5.20 -9.25
N VAL A 113 -4.44 6.47 -9.19
CA VAL A 113 -5.22 7.61 -9.66
C VAL A 113 -5.45 7.52 -11.18
N THR A 114 -4.45 7.07 -11.94
CA THR A 114 -4.60 6.83 -13.38
C THR A 114 -5.68 5.78 -13.66
N TYR A 115 -5.70 4.68 -12.90
CA TYR A 115 -6.79 3.70 -12.97
C TYR A 115 -8.16 4.34 -12.68
N GLN A 116 -8.26 5.24 -11.71
CA GLN A 116 -9.54 5.89 -11.38
C GLN A 116 -10.12 6.69 -12.56
N HIS A 117 -9.29 7.18 -13.48
CA HIS A 117 -9.74 7.87 -14.69
C HIS A 117 -10.36 6.94 -15.75
N LEU A 118 -10.20 5.61 -15.61
CA LEU A 118 -10.87 4.62 -16.44
C LEU A 118 -12.31 4.36 -15.98
N LEU A 119 -12.67 4.79 -14.77
CA LEU A 119 -14.00 4.62 -14.22
C LEU A 119 -14.96 5.68 -14.77
N ASP A 120 -16.22 5.30 -14.98
CA ASP A 120 -17.27 6.25 -15.30
C ASP A 120 -17.62 7.14 -14.09
N LYS A 121 -18.58 8.06 -14.29
CA LYS A 121 -19.02 9.00 -13.24
C LYS A 121 -19.64 8.32 -12.03
N ASP A 122 -20.12 7.09 -12.20
CA ASP A 122 -20.73 6.27 -11.15
C ASP A 122 -19.71 5.29 -10.53
N GLY A 123 -18.45 5.35 -10.97
CA GLY A 123 -17.36 4.50 -10.48
C GLY A 123 -17.33 3.10 -11.09
N ASN A 124 -18.07 2.86 -12.17
CA ASN A 124 -18.08 1.56 -12.85
C ASN A 124 -17.01 1.49 -13.94
N LEU A 125 -16.51 0.28 -14.18
CA LEU A 125 -15.54 -0.02 -15.21
C LEU A 125 -16.23 -0.76 -16.36
N SER A 126 -16.04 -0.28 -17.60
CA SER A 126 -16.53 -0.97 -18.79
C SER A 126 -15.79 -2.30 -19.00
N LYS A 127 -16.44 -3.27 -19.66
CA LYS A 127 -15.85 -4.62 -19.80
C LYS A 127 -14.55 -4.63 -20.58
N GLU A 128 -14.44 -3.71 -21.53
CA GLU A 128 -13.32 -3.57 -22.45
C GLU A 128 -12.07 -3.04 -21.73
N LEU A 129 -12.24 -2.33 -20.62
CA LEU A 129 -11.15 -1.69 -19.86
C LEU A 129 -10.64 -2.55 -18.68
N TYR A 130 -11.23 -3.72 -18.39
CA TYR A 130 -10.75 -4.59 -17.30
C TYR A 130 -9.27 -4.98 -17.39
N PRO A 131 -8.74 -5.42 -18.56
CA PRO A 131 -7.34 -5.82 -18.65
C PRO A 131 -6.38 -4.65 -18.36
N GLU A 132 -6.73 -3.46 -18.81
CA GLU A 132 -5.97 -2.24 -18.58
C GLU A 132 -6.03 -1.83 -17.09
N ALA A 133 -7.22 -1.82 -16.49
CA ALA A 133 -7.39 -1.55 -15.07
C ALA A 133 -6.61 -2.53 -14.18
N GLU A 134 -6.64 -3.82 -14.48
CA GLU A 134 -5.89 -4.84 -13.75
C GLU A 134 -4.38 -4.59 -13.83
N THR A 135 -3.88 -4.14 -14.99
CA THR A 135 -2.48 -3.79 -15.19
C THR A 135 -2.05 -2.62 -14.30
N TYR A 136 -2.81 -1.51 -14.31
CA TYR A 136 -2.54 -0.36 -13.45
C TYR A 136 -2.59 -0.72 -11.98
N LEU A 137 -3.64 -1.44 -11.54
CA LEU A 137 -3.80 -1.84 -10.16
C LEU A 137 -2.68 -2.77 -9.70
N THR A 138 -2.27 -3.73 -10.55
CA THR A 138 -1.18 -4.66 -10.24
C THR A 138 0.14 -3.91 -10.05
N ALA A 139 0.50 -3.03 -10.99
CA ALA A 139 1.71 -2.23 -10.89
C ALA A 139 1.66 -1.31 -9.67
N SER A 140 0.53 -0.64 -9.47
CA SER A 140 0.29 0.24 -8.33
C SER A 140 0.48 -0.48 -6.97
N ALA A 141 -0.07 -1.68 -6.82
CA ALA A 141 0.08 -2.49 -5.62
C ALA A 141 1.54 -2.94 -5.41
N GLN A 142 2.26 -3.28 -6.49
CA GLN A 142 3.68 -3.64 -6.42
C GLN A 142 4.56 -2.47 -5.98
N PHE A 143 4.18 -1.23 -6.31
CA PHE A 143 4.78 0.01 -5.82
C PHE A 143 4.26 0.43 -4.43
N GLY A 144 3.55 -0.45 -3.72
CA GLY A 144 3.13 -0.20 -2.35
C GLY A 144 1.91 0.72 -2.22
N CYS A 145 1.01 0.74 -3.20
CA CYS A 145 -0.30 1.38 -3.02
C CYS A 145 -1.29 0.40 -2.37
N TYR A 146 -1.65 0.65 -1.10
CA TYR A 146 -2.63 -0.17 -0.38
C TYR A 146 -4.00 -0.20 -1.05
N PHE A 147 -4.46 0.94 -1.60
CA PHE A 147 -5.78 1.02 -2.25
C PHE A 147 -5.91 0.03 -3.40
N SER A 148 -4.86 -0.11 -4.21
CA SER A 148 -4.85 -1.05 -5.32
C SER A 148 -4.82 -2.49 -4.85
N ALA A 149 -3.99 -2.83 -3.85
CA ALA A 149 -3.98 -4.17 -3.27
C ALA A 149 -5.36 -4.56 -2.71
N ASN A 150 -6.01 -3.65 -1.98
CA ASN A 150 -7.35 -3.85 -1.43
C ASN A 150 -8.41 -4.04 -2.54
N ILE A 151 -8.36 -3.24 -3.61
CA ILE A 151 -9.29 -3.37 -4.74
C ILE A 151 -9.10 -4.71 -5.46
N LEU A 152 -7.85 -5.13 -5.71
CA LEU A 152 -7.54 -6.41 -6.34
C LEU A 152 -8.07 -7.59 -5.52
N CYS A 153 -7.82 -7.57 -4.20
CA CYS A 153 -8.33 -8.58 -3.27
C CYS A 153 -9.86 -8.66 -3.29
N ARG A 154 -10.53 -7.51 -3.12
CA ARG A 154 -12.01 -7.43 -3.11
C ARG A 154 -12.61 -7.89 -4.45
N THR A 155 -12.02 -7.45 -5.56
CA THR A 155 -12.49 -7.81 -6.90
C THR A 155 -12.31 -9.31 -7.15
N GLY A 156 -11.17 -9.86 -6.75
CA GLY A 156 -10.90 -11.29 -6.83
C GLY A 156 -11.93 -12.12 -6.07
N ILE A 157 -12.24 -11.77 -4.81
CA ILE A 157 -13.26 -12.48 -4.02
C ILE A 157 -14.63 -12.43 -4.71
N ASN A 158 -15.02 -11.28 -5.26
CA ASN A 158 -16.29 -11.15 -6.00
C ASN A 158 -16.32 -12.02 -7.25
N LEU A 159 -15.20 -12.18 -7.96
CA LEU A 159 -15.11 -13.07 -9.11
C LEU A 159 -15.25 -14.55 -8.70
N LEU A 160 -14.61 -14.95 -7.60
CA LEU A 160 -14.69 -16.31 -7.06
C LEU A 160 -16.11 -16.71 -6.64
N GLN A 161 -16.95 -15.76 -6.21
CA GLN A 161 -18.36 -16.02 -5.88
C GLN A 161 -19.17 -16.53 -7.09
N ASN A 162 -18.79 -16.14 -8.31
CA ASN A 162 -19.48 -16.57 -9.53
C ASN A 162 -18.92 -17.89 -10.07
N ARG A 163 -17.59 -18.05 -10.04
CA ARG A 163 -16.88 -19.24 -10.49
C ARG A 163 -15.52 -19.30 -9.80
N PHE A 164 -15.22 -20.44 -9.18
CA PHE A 164 -13.90 -20.67 -8.61
C PHE A 164 -12.82 -20.69 -9.70
N ASP A 165 -11.70 -20.01 -9.43
CA ASP A 165 -10.53 -19.92 -10.31
C ASP A 165 -9.27 -19.83 -9.43
N GLU A 166 -8.39 -20.83 -9.56
CA GLU A 166 -7.17 -20.93 -8.77
C GLU A 166 -6.20 -19.76 -9.00
N GLU A 167 -6.14 -19.20 -10.21
CA GLU A 167 -5.26 -18.07 -10.50
C GLU A 167 -5.75 -16.79 -9.81
N ILE A 168 -7.06 -16.64 -9.66
CA ILE A 168 -7.64 -15.54 -8.88
C ILE A 168 -7.28 -15.70 -7.40
N VAL A 169 -7.37 -16.91 -6.84
CA VAL A 169 -6.95 -17.18 -5.45
C VAL A 169 -5.48 -16.81 -5.24
N LYS A 170 -4.58 -17.26 -6.13
CA LYS A 170 -3.15 -16.93 -6.07
C LYS A 170 -2.91 -15.42 -6.09
N LYS A 171 -3.61 -14.68 -6.95
CA LYS A 171 -3.53 -13.22 -7.01
C LYS A 171 -4.00 -12.56 -5.72
N ILE A 172 -5.14 -12.99 -5.17
CA ILE A 172 -5.66 -12.45 -3.90
C ILE A 172 -4.63 -12.61 -2.79
N LEU A 173 -4.12 -13.83 -2.59
CA LEU A 173 -3.13 -14.10 -1.54
C LEU A 173 -1.85 -13.30 -1.77
N PHE A 174 -1.33 -13.27 -3.01
CA PHE A 174 -0.16 -12.49 -3.36
C PHE A 174 -0.29 -11.00 -3.02
N PHE A 175 -1.39 -10.35 -3.39
CA PHE A 175 -1.57 -8.92 -3.10
C PHE A 175 -1.88 -8.64 -1.63
N ALA A 176 -2.57 -9.55 -0.94
CA ALA A 176 -2.78 -9.44 0.50
C ALA A 176 -1.47 -9.60 1.29
N GLU A 177 -0.59 -10.51 0.88
CA GLU A 177 0.76 -10.69 1.45
C GLU A 177 1.66 -9.48 1.17
N ILE A 178 1.61 -8.91 -0.05
CA ILE A 178 2.30 -7.64 -0.34
C ILE A 178 1.80 -6.54 0.59
N ALA A 179 0.47 -6.41 0.76
CA ALA A 179 -0.09 -5.43 1.66
C ALA A 179 0.36 -5.67 3.10
N ALA A 180 0.36 -6.91 3.59
CA ALA A 180 0.84 -7.27 4.93
C ALA A 180 2.30 -6.85 5.17
N ARG A 181 3.18 -7.16 4.22
CA ARG A 181 4.60 -6.79 4.31
C ARG A 181 4.84 -5.28 4.29
N LEU A 182 4.06 -4.53 3.50
CA LEU A 182 4.29 -3.10 3.32
C LEU A 182 3.51 -2.24 4.31
N TYR A 183 2.28 -2.60 4.64
CA TYR A 183 1.41 -1.78 5.49
C TYR A 183 1.26 -2.32 6.91
N LEU A 184 1.98 -3.37 7.29
CA LEU A 184 1.95 -3.92 8.65
C LEU A 184 0.51 -4.15 9.11
N SER A 185 0.02 -3.47 10.16
CA SER A 185 -1.31 -3.71 10.73
C SER A 185 -2.47 -3.67 9.72
N PRO A 186 -2.69 -2.60 8.92
CA PRO A 186 -3.69 -2.61 7.85
C PRO A 186 -3.54 -3.77 6.87
N GLY A 187 -2.30 -4.10 6.51
CA GLY A 187 -2.00 -5.17 5.54
C GLY A 187 -2.31 -6.57 6.08
N TYR A 188 -1.85 -6.87 7.29
CA TYR A 188 -2.15 -8.14 7.96
C TYR A 188 -3.64 -8.27 8.27
N PHE A 189 -4.34 -7.15 8.51
CA PHE A 189 -5.79 -7.19 8.65
C PHE A 189 -6.51 -7.48 7.32
N LEU A 190 -6.03 -6.93 6.20
CA LEU A 190 -6.51 -7.33 4.87
C LEU A 190 -6.26 -8.83 4.63
N LEU A 191 -5.07 -9.33 4.95
CA LEU A 191 -4.71 -10.74 4.82
C LEU A 191 -5.61 -11.66 5.66
N ALA A 192 -5.87 -11.29 6.91
CA ALA A 192 -6.80 -12.02 7.78
C ALA A 192 -8.20 -12.12 7.16
N ASN A 193 -8.71 -11.01 6.60
CA ASN A 193 -10.00 -10.99 5.92
C ASN A 193 -10.00 -11.85 4.65
N MET A 194 -8.90 -11.88 3.90
CA MET A 194 -8.80 -12.72 2.71
C MET A 194 -8.79 -14.21 3.05
N TYR A 195 -8.02 -14.63 4.05
CA TYR A 195 -8.09 -16.01 4.53
C TYR A 195 -9.51 -16.37 5.00
N GLN A 196 -10.17 -15.49 5.76
CA GLN A 196 -11.54 -15.71 6.22
C GLN A 196 -12.53 -15.86 5.07
N GLU A 197 -12.45 -15.00 4.04
CA GLU A 197 -13.31 -15.07 2.86
C GLU A 197 -13.07 -16.32 2.01
N LEU A 198 -11.86 -16.88 2.04
CA LEU A 198 -11.49 -18.08 1.29
C LEU A 198 -11.91 -19.39 1.97
N ILE A 199 -12.30 -19.38 3.25
CA ILE A 199 -12.75 -20.60 3.98
C ILE A 199 -13.90 -21.31 3.27
N LYS A 200 -14.82 -20.56 2.63
CA LYS A 200 -15.93 -21.15 1.86
C LYS A 200 -15.49 -22.00 0.65
N PHE A 201 -14.22 -21.90 0.27
CA PHE A 201 -13.59 -22.66 -0.81
C PHE A 201 -12.54 -23.65 -0.28
N GLU A 202 -12.50 -23.95 1.03
CA GLU A 202 -11.45 -24.78 1.65
C GLU A 202 -11.34 -26.21 1.07
N GLY A 203 -12.39 -26.71 0.42
CA GLY A 203 -12.38 -27.99 -0.28
C GLY A 203 -11.59 -28.01 -1.59
N GLU A 204 -11.15 -26.85 -2.08
CA GLU A 204 -10.41 -26.72 -3.33
C GLU A 204 -8.92 -27.08 -3.15
N PRO A 205 -8.30 -27.86 -4.07
CA PRO A 205 -6.96 -28.41 -3.88
C PRO A 205 -5.87 -27.38 -3.56
N ILE A 206 -5.92 -26.20 -4.18
CA ILE A 206 -4.95 -25.12 -3.95
C ILE A 206 -4.98 -24.57 -2.53
N LEU A 207 -6.13 -24.70 -1.84
CA LEU A 207 -6.33 -24.24 -0.47
C LEU A 207 -6.13 -25.35 0.56
N GLY A 208 -6.17 -26.63 0.15
CA GLY A 208 -6.09 -27.78 1.07
C GLY A 208 -4.77 -27.92 1.85
N ALA A 209 -3.72 -27.20 1.47
CA ALA A 209 -2.46 -27.13 2.23
C ALA A 209 -2.48 -26.07 3.34
N PHE A 210 -3.45 -25.15 3.32
CA PHE A 210 -3.57 -24.06 4.27
C PHE A 210 -4.62 -24.40 5.33
N ASP A 211 -4.26 -24.26 6.60
CA ASP A 211 -5.27 -24.14 7.65
C ASP A 211 -5.79 -22.70 7.66
N LEU A 212 -6.70 -22.40 6.73
CA LEU A 212 -7.19 -21.03 6.50
C LEU A 212 -7.75 -20.37 7.76
N ARG A 213 -8.33 -21.16 8.67
CA ARG A 213 -8.86 -20.66 9.93
C ARG A 213 -7.72 -20.26 10.85
N MET A 214 -6.73 -21.13 11.05
CA MET A 214 -5.55 -20.78 11.85
C MET A 214 -4.73 -19.64 11.25
N GLU A 215 -4.60 -19.57 9.91
CA GLU A 215 -3.90 -18.50 9.19
C GLU A 215 -4.62 -17.15 9.32
N ALA A 216 -5.94 -17.12 9.18
CA ALA A 216 -6.74 -15.92 9.41
C ALA A 216 -6.57 -15.38 10.83
N PHE A 217 -6.63 -16.27 11.83
CA PHE A 217 -6.42 -15.90 13.22
C PHE A 217 -4.97 -15.44 13.50
N ARG A 218 -3.97 -16.09 12.89
CA ARG A 218 -2.56 -15.66 12.99
C ARG A 218 -2.41 -14.24 12.45
N ALA A 219 -2.92 -13.97 11.25
CA ALA A 219 -2.78 -12.68 10.59
C ALA A 219 -3.42 -11.52 11.40
N ILE A 220 -4.63 -11.69 11.96
CA ILE A 220 -5.22 -10.62 12.79
C ILE A 220 -4.45 -10.39 14.10
N ASN A 221 -3.88 -11.46 14.68
CA ASN A 221 -3.08 -11.33 15.90
C ASN A 221 -1.76 -10.59 15.62
N ILE A 222 -1.13 -10.82 14.45
CA ILE A 222 0.02 -10.02 13.99
C ILE A 222 -0.40 -8.56 13.79
N ALA A 223 -1.52 -8.32 13.09
CA ALA A 223 -2.00 -6.96 12.84
C ALA A 223 -2.18 -6.16 14.15
N LYS A 224 -2.77 -6.79 15.17
CA LYS A 224 -2.92 -6.19 16.50
C LYS A 224 -1.58 -5.92 17.18
N ARG A 225 -0.61 -6.84 17.10
CA ARG A 225 0.71 -6.67 17.74
C ARG A 225 1.54 -5.55 17.11
N LEU A 226 1.35 -5.32 15.82
CA LEU A 226 2.06 -4.29 15.07
C LEU A 226 1.37 -2.91 15.12
N GLU A 227 0.21 -2.79 15.79
CA GLU A 227 -0.64 -1.59 15.74
C GLU A 227 0.12 -0.33 16.14
N ASP A 228 0.84 -0.38 17.26
CA ASP A 228 1.59 0.76 17.81
C ASP A 228 2.72 1.24 16.87
N TYR A 229 3.25 0.35 16.02
CA TYR A 229 4.31 0.67 15.05
C TYR A 229 3.77 1.05 13.67
N SER A 230 2.45 0.98 13.47
CA SER A 230 1.82 1.10 12.16
C SER A 230 1.10 2.44 11.96
N ALA A 231 1.31 3.44 12.83
CA ALA A 231 0.58 4.71 12.74
C ALA A 231 0.67 5.38 11.34
N PRO A 232 1.84 5.49 10.68
CA PRO A 232 1.92 5.99 9.30
C PRO A 232 1.16 5.12 8.30
N MET A 233 1.25 3.80 8.42
CA MET A 233 0.58 2.85 7.53
C MET A 233 -0.94 2.91 7.68
N ILE A 234 -1.44 3.00 8.91
CA ILE A 234 -2.87 3.17 9.25
C ILE A 234 -3.39 4.48 8.69
N ASN A 235 -2.66 5.57 8.93
CA ASN A 235 -2.99 6.90 8.38
C ASN A 235 -3.12 6.85 6.86
N ASN A 236 -2.14 6.28 6.16
CA ASN A 236 -2.14 6.22 4.71
C ASN A 236 -3.24 5.30 4.17
N ALA A 237 -3.36 4.08 4.72
CA ALA A 237 -4.33 3.07 4.26
C ALA A 237 -5.78 3.49 4.47
N TYR A 238 -6.08 4.18 5.58
CA TYR A 238 -7.44 4.61 5.93
C TYR A 238 -7.68 6.10 5.70
N GLN A 239 -6.73 6.77 5.07
CA GLN A 239 -6.85 8.17 4.69
C GLN A 239 -7.18 9.05 5.91
N GLY A 240 -6.44 8.86 7.00
CA GLY A 240 -6.55 9.64 8.25
C GLY A 240 -7.76 9.27 9.10
N LYS A 241 -8.57 8.32 8.65
CA LYS A 241 -9.70 7.80 9.42
C LYS A 241 -9.19 6.79 10.44
N THR A 242 -9.84 6.77 11.59
CA THR A 242 -9.72 5.64 12.52
C THR A 242 -10.27 4.38 11.86
N LEU A 243 -9.84 3.20 12.33
CA LEU A 243 -10.39 1.92 11.86
C LEU A 243 -11.92 1.88 11.96
N ALA A 244 -12.48 2.43 13.04
CA ALA A 244 -13.91 2.60 13.23
C ALA A 244 -14.54 3.41 12.09
N ALA A 245 -13.99 4.58 11.75
CA ALA A 245 -14.54 5.40 10.68
C ALA A 245 -14.35 4.76 9.29
N ALA A 246 -13.21 4.12 9.04
CA ALA A 246 -12.92 3.43 7.78
C ALA A 246 -13.87 2.24 7.52
N THR A 247 -14.30 1.56 8.58
CA THR A 247 -15.23 0.42 8.53
C THR A 247 -16.70 0.82 8.74
N GLY A 248 -17.02 2.11 8.82
CA GLY A 248 -18.39 2.58 9.09
C GLY A 248 -18.94 2.17 10.46
N GLY A 249 -18.06 1.95 11.43
CA GLY A 249 -18.39 1.56 12.81
C GLY A 249 -18.49 0.06 13.05
N GLN A 250 -18.23 -0.78 12.04
CA GLN A 250 -18.35 -2.24 12.17
C GLN A 250 -17.25 -2.87 13.04
N ILE A 251 -16.08 -2.22 13.13
CA ILE A 251 -14.93 -2.66 13.88
C ILE A 251 -14.29 -1.43 14.52
N LYS A 252 -14.20 -1.37 15.86
CA LYS A 252 -13.64 -0.20 16.55
C LYS A 252 -12.13 -0.28 16.75
N SER A 253 -11.58 -1.50 16.84
CA SER A 253 -10.15 -1.77 17.09
C SER A 253 -9.73 -3.12 16.53
N TYR A 254 -8.42 -3.33 16.37
CA TYR A 254 -7.88 -4.64 15.98
C TYR A 254 -8.16 -5.72 17.04
N SER A 255 -8.23 -5.34 18.33
CA SER A 255 -8.64 -6.26 19.40
C SER A 255 -10.10 -6.73 19.27
N GLU A 256 -11.02 -5.84 18.88
CA GLU A 256 -12.40 -6.23 18.60
C GLU A 256 -12.49 -7.09 17.33
N ALA A 257 -11.70 -6.76 16.30
CA ALA A 257 -11.61 -7.56 15.07
C ALA A 257 -11.13 -8.99 15.37
N GLU A 258 -10.09 -9.14 16.20
CA GLU A 258 -9.56 -10.43 16.65
C GLU A 258 -10.63 -11.26 17.37
N GLN A 259 -11.31 -10.67 18.35
CA GLN A 259 -12.35 -11.37 19.12
C GLN A 259 -13.50 -11.82 18.22
N ARG A 260 -13.94 -10.96 17.30
CA ARG A 260 -14.98 -11.29 16.34
C ARG A 260 -14.54 -12.41 15.41
N LEU A 261 -13.30 -12.36 14.92
CA LEU A 261 -12.77 -13.40 14.04
C LEU A 261 -12.63 -14.74 14.78
N GLN A 262 -12.14 -14.73 16.03
CA GLN A 262 -12.06 -15.92 16.87
C GLN A 262 -13.42 -16.62 17.00
N GLN A 263 -14.50 -15.87 17.24
CA GLN A 263 -15.85 -16.40 17.35
C GLN A 263 -16.35 -17.01 16.03
N LEU A 264 -15.99 -16.40 14.90
CA LEU A 264 -16.41 -16.86 13.57
C LEU A 264 -15.67 -18.13 13.11
N LEU A 265 -14.40 -18.27 13.48
CA LEU A 265 -13.54 -19.36 13.00
C LEU A 265 -13.74 -20.68 13.76
N CYS A 266 -14.42 -20.66 14.91
CA CYS A 266 -14.67 -21.82 15.75
C CYS A 266 -13.39 -22.63 16.06
N LEU A 267 -12.28 -21.93 16.32
CA LEU A 267 -11.00 -22.56 16.69
C LEU A 267 -11.05 -23.08 18.13
N ASN A 268 -10.43 -24.24 18.35
CA ASN A 268 -10.24 -24.78 19.70
C ASN A 268 -9.07 -24.08 20.43
N TYR A 269 -8.91 -24.40 21.72
CA TYR A 269 -7.90 -23.76 22.55
C TYR A 269 -6.47 -23.98 22.04
N ASP A 270 -6.13 -25.19 21.61
CA ASP A 270 -4.78 -25.54 21.14
C ASP A 270 -4.47 -24.81 19.83
N GLU A 271 -5.42 -24.73 18.90
CA GLU A 271 -5.30 -23.98 17.65
C GLU A 271 -5.06 -22.49 17.92
N LEU A 272 -5.83 -21.90 18.85
CA LEU A 272 -5.65 -20.50 19.26
C LEU A 272 -4.27 -20.24 19.88
N GLU A 273 -3.80 -21.14 20.75
CA GLU A 273 -2.50 -21.03 21.40
C GLU A 273 -1.36 -21.13 20.37
N ILE A 274 -1.42 -22.10 19.46
CA ILE A 274 -0.42 -22.29 18.40
C ILE A 274 -0.36 -21.06 17.49
N SER A 275 -1.51 -20.60 16.99
CA SER A 275 -1.56 -19.43 16.11
C SER A 275 -1.10 -18.16 16.83
N SER A 276 -1.44 -17.97 18.10
CA SER A 276 -0.98 -16.81 18.89
C SER A 276 0.54 -16.82 19.10
N LYS A 277 1.13 -17.99 19.36
CA LYS A 277 2.60 -18.14 19.50
C LYS A 277 3.32 -17.84 18.20
N LYS A 278 2.81 -18.36 17.07
CA LYS A 278 3.37 -18.07 15.74
C LYS A 278 3.23 -16.60 15.38
N ALA A 279 2.07 -16.00 15.62
CA ALA A 279 1.83 -14.58 15.40
C ALA A 279 2.79 -13.70 16.21
N LYS A 280 3.03 -14.05 17.49
CA LYS A 280 4.01 -13.35 18.31
C LYS A 280 5.41 -13.44 17.70
N ALA A 281 5.88 -14.64 17.38
CA ALA A 281 7.22 -14.83 16.82
C ALA A 281 7.41 -14.07 15.50
N GLU A 282 6.39 -14.05 14.64
CA GLU A 282 6.42 -13.31 13.37
C GLU A 282 6.43 -11.78 13.61
N ALA A 283 5.59 -11.27 14.52
CA ALA A 283 5.57 -9.85 14.86
C ALA A 283 6.89 -9.38 15.49
N ASP A 284 7.44 -10.15 16.44
CA ASP A 284 8.73 -9.86 17.09
C ASP A 284 9.85 -9.80 16.04
N LEU A 285 9.87 -10.74 15.09
CA LEU A 285 10.85 -10.76 14.00
C LEU A 285 10.72 -9.55 13.05
N ILE A 286 9.50 -9.09 12.76
CA ILE A 286 9.27 -7.89 11.94
C ILE A 286 9.76 -6.63 12.67
N ILE A 287 9.45 -6.52 13.96
CA ILE A 287 9.88 -5.41 14.81
C ILE A 287 11.42 -5.32 14.82
N ASP A 288 12.10 -6.45 15.02
CA ASP A 288 13.55 -6.54 15.02
C ASP A 288 14.15 -6.18 13.65
N GLN A 289 13.63 -6.74 12.55
CA GLN A 289 14.17 -6.54 11.21
C GLN A 289 14.03 -5.10 10.70
N LEU A 290 12.97 -4.41 11.11
CA LEU A 290 12.68 -3.04 10.70
C LEU A 290 13.11 -2.00 11.74
N HIS A 291 13.73 -2.43 12.85
CA HIS A 291 14.14 -1.57 13.96
C HIS A 291 12.99 -0.68 14.51
N LEU A 292 11.77 -1.22 14.57
CA LEU A 292 10.56 -0.42 14.87
C LEU A 292 10.55 0.09 16.32
N ASP A 293 11.17 -0.63 17.25
CA ASP A 293 11.32 -0.20 18.65
C ASP A 293 12.17 1.08 18.78
N GLU A 294 13.22 1.22 17.97
CA GLU A 294 14.08 2.40 17.98
C GLU A 294 13.33 3.62 17.45
N ALA A 295 12.55 3.44 16.37
CA ALA A 295 11.72 4.48 15.78
C ALA A 295 10.65 4.97 16.78
N LEU A 296 9.93 4.05 17.43
CA LEU A 296 8.87 4.39 18.38
C LEU A 296 9.41 5.14 19.61
N ASN A 297 10.56 4.72 20.14
CA ASN A 297 11.19 5.37 21.29
C ASN A 297 11.77 6.76 20.94
N SER A 298 12.25 6.96 19.71
CA SER A 298 12.76 8.24 19.25
C SER A 298 11.65 9.31 19.18
N GLU A 299 10.47 8.97 18.68
CA GLU A 299 9.32 9.89 18.60
C GLU A 299 8.78 10.26 19.99
N ALA A 300 8.74 9.29 20.92
CA ALA A 300 8.32 9.54 22.30
C ALA A 300 9.23 10.56 23.01
N SER A 301 10.54 10.49 22.78
CA SER A 301 11.52 11.39 23.41
C SER A 301 11.44 12.84 22.90
N VAL A 302 11.02 13.06 21.65
CA VAL A 302 10.84 14.40 21.08
C VAL A 302 9.55 15.05 21.58
N SER A 303 8.49 14.27 21.82
CA SER A 303 7.20 14.80 22.32
C SER A 303 7.23 15.30 23.78
N ILE A 304 8.18 14.83 24.60
CA ILE A 304 8.37 15.26 26.00
C ILE A 304 9.20 16.55 26.08
N ALA A 305 9.91 16.90 25.01
CA ALA A 305 10.79 18.08 24.96
C ALA A 305 10.15 19.31 24.27
N GLY A 306 8.87 19.22 23.88
CA GLY A 306 8.10 20.27 23.20
C GLY A 306 7.14 21.04 24.10
#